data_AF-A0A941WL96-F1
#
_entry.id   AF-A0A941WL96-F1
#
_cell.length_a   1.000
_cell.length_b   1.000
_cell.length_c   1.000
_cell.angle_alpha   90.00
_cell.angle_beta   90.00
_cell.angle_gamma   90.00
#
_symmetry.space_group_name_H-M   'P 1'
#
loop_
_entity.id
_entity.type
_entity.pdbx_description
1 polymer ?
#
loop_
_entity_poly.entity_id
_entity_poly.type
_entity_poly.pdbx_seq_one_letter_code
_entity_poly.pdbx_strand_id
1 'polypeptide(L)'
;MHQRKAKMNELSDGVIALPGGFGTLEEFFEMLTWAQLGLHRKPVALLNVDGFYDALLALVDTMVDRGFLRKENREMLLVSDNIEDLLDKMRKYEAPSVGKWLNRAGLLNK
;
A
#
# COMPACT_ATOMS: atom_id res chain seq x y z
N MET A 1 -2.47 15.39 13.96
CA MET A 1 -2.57 14.30 12.97
C MET A 1 -1.39 13.34 13.04
N HIS A 2 -0.13 13.77 12.87
CA HIS A 2 1.03 12.86 12.80
C HIS A 2 1.23 11.91 14.01
N GLN A 3 1.05 12.38 15.24
CA GLN A 3 1.22 11.51 16.43
C GLN A 3 0.19 10.38 16.51
N ARG A 4 -1.07 10.63 16.13
CA ARG A 4 -2.12 9.58 16.14
C ARG A 4 -1.78 8.47 15.16
N LYS A 5 -1.38 8.84 13.94
CA LYS A 5 -1.07 7.88 12.87
C LYS A 5 0.20 7.09 13.16
N ALA A 6 1.24 7.76 13.67
CA ALA A 6 2.45 7.09 14.13
C ALA A 6 2.14 6.06 15.21
N LYS A 7 1.28 6.40 16.20
CA LYS A 7 0.87 5.47 17.25
C LYS A 7 0.05 4.29 16.70
N MET A 8 -0.89 4.54 15.78
CA MET A 8 -1.66 3.47 15.13
C MET A 8 -0.76 2.54 14.31
N ASN A 9 0.24 3.09 13.61
CA ASN A 9 1.25 2.29 12.96
C ASN A 9 2.07 1.49 13.98
N GLU A 10 2.57 2.10 15.07
CA GLU A 10 3.34 1.39 16.10
C GLU A 10 2.61 0.17 16.69
N LEU A 11 1.30 0.31 16.94
CA LEU A 11 0.50 -0.69 17.65
C LEU A 11 -0.13 -1.76 16.74
N SER A 12 -0.10 -1.58 15.41
CA SER A 12 -0.73 -2.51 14.47
C SER A 12 0.29 -3.47 13.86
N ASP A 13 -0.12 -4.67 13.50
CA ASP A 13 0.70 -5.61 12.71
C ASP A 13 0.35 -5.56 11.23
N GLY A 14 -0.68 -4.79 10.85
CA GLY A 14 -1.16 -4.61 9.49
C GLY A 14 -2.33 -3.62 9.45
N VAL A 15 -2.68 -3.17 8.26
CA VAL A 15 -3.77 -2.21 8.05
C VAL A 15 -4.74 -2.74 6.99
N ILE A 16 -6.04 -2.66 7.27
CA ILE A 16 -7.12 -2.91 6.32
C ILE A 16 -7.93 -1.62 6.18
N ALA A 17 -8.08 -1.14 4.95
CA ALA A 17 -9.03 -0.08 4.62
C ALA A 17 -10.36 -0.69 4.16
N LEU A 18 -11.42 -0.30 4.85
CA LEU A 18 -12.82 -0.55 4.49
C LEU A 18 -13.35 0.58 3.61
N PRO A 19 -14.45 0.39 2.84
CA PRO A 19 -15.07 1.45 2.04
C PRO A 19 -15.22 2.77 2.80
N GLY A 20 -14.73 3.84 2.20
CA GLY A 20 -14.65 5.15 2.84
C GLY A 20 -14.27 6.25 1.87
N GLY A 21 -14.34 7.50 2.34
CA GLY A 21 -14.04 8.69 1.55
C GLY A 21 -12.58 9.15 1.64
N PHE A 22 -12.36 10.45 1.45
CA PHE A 22 -11.01 11.02 1.41
C PHE A 22 -10.18 10.78 2.67
N GLY A 23 -10.78 10.80 3.86
CA GLY A 23 -10.05 10.54 5.11
C GLY A 23 -9.44 9.13 5.12
N THR A 24 -10.22 8.12 4.74
CA THR A 24 -9.75 6.73 4.64
C THR A 24 -8.65 6.58 3.59
N LEU A 25 -8.83 7.20 2.41
CA LEU A 25 -7.85 7.11 1.33
C LEU A 25 -6.55 7.82 1.70
N GLU A 26 -6.61 8.97 2.38
CA GLU A 26 -5.44 9.71 2.85
C GLU A 26 -4.60 8.87 3.81
N GLU A 27 -5.22 8.24 4.81
CA GLU A 27 -4.54 7.36 5.76
C GLU A 27 -3.99 6.10 5.08
N PHE A 28 -4.77 5.49 4.18
CA PHE A 28 -4.38 4.29 3.44
C PHE A 28 -3.15 4.53 2.55
N PHE A 29 -3.15 5.61 1.76
CA PHE A 29 -2.02 5.92 0.88
C PHE A 29 -0.77 6.35 1.65
N GLU A 30 -0.89 6.98 2.82
CA GLU A 30 0.25 7.28 3.68
C GLU A 30 0.95 5.99 4.14
N MET A 31 0.17 5.01 4.61
CA MET A 31 0.69 3.69 5.00
C MET A 31 1.33 2.94 3.83
N LEU A 32 0.69 2.94 2.65
CA LEU A 32 1.25 2.28 1.47
C LEU A 32 2.57 2.95 1.02
N THR A 33 2.64 4.28 1.12
CA THR A 33 3.87 5.04 0.81
C THR A 33 4.99 4.73 1.79
N TRP A 34 4.70 4.59 3.09
CA TRP A 34 5.70 4.20 4.08
C TRP A 34 6.21 2.77 3.86
N ALA A 35 5.34 1.84 3.46
CA ALA A 35 5.74 0.49 3.05
C ALA A 35 6.69 0.55 1.84
N GLN A 36 6.34 1.34 0.82
CA GLN A 36 7.17 1.54 -0.37
C GLN A 36 8.55 2.13 -0.04
N LEU A 37 8.63 3.05 0.92
CA LEU A 37 9.88 3.64 1.39
C LEU A 37 10.68 2.72 2.34
N GLY A 38 10.12 1.55 2.71
CA GLY A 38 10.74 0.61 3.65
C GLY A 38 10.72 1.06 5.10
N LEU A 39 9.86 2.03 5.47
CA LEU A 39 9.72 2.53 6.83
C LEU A 39 8.98 1.54 7.75
N HIS A 40 8.23 0.60 7.17
CA HIS A 40 7.71 -0.58 7.85
C HIS A 40 7.58 -1.75 6.87
N ARG A 41 7.33 -2.95 7.41
CA ARG A 41 7.16 -4.19 6.65
C ARG A 41 5.77 -4.83 6.82
N LYS A 42 4.84 -4.10 7.41
CA LYS A 42 3.48 -4.53 7.70
C LYS A 42 2.63 -4.61 6.43
N PRO A 43 1.74 -5.61 6.26
CA PRO A 43 0.80 -5.68 5.15
C PRO A 43 -0.19 -4.51 5.18
N VAL A 44 -0.50 -4.00 3.99
CA VAL A 44 -1.49 -2.94 3.76
C VAL A 44 -2.52 -3.47 2.77
N ALA A 45 -3.79 -3.41 3.14
CA ALA A 45 -4.85 -4.14 2.46
C ALA A 45 -6.11 -3.30 2.22
N LEU A 46 -6.84 -3.63 1.15
CA LEU A 46 -8.19 -3.14 0.85
C LEU A 46 -9.18 -4.29 0.91
N LEU A 47 -10.27 -4.10 1.66
CA LEU A 47 -11.45 -4.97 1.56
C LEU A 47 -12.40 -4.38 0.51
N ASN A 48 -12.41 -4.96 -0.68
CA ASN A 48 -13.16 -4.49 -1.85
C ASN A 48 -14.63 -4.94 -1.83
N VAL A 49 -15.37 -4.53 -0.81
CA VAL A 49 -16.79 -4.88 -0.66
C VAL A 49 -17.59 -4.34 -1.85
N ASP A 50 -18.36 -5.21 -2.50
CA ASP A 50 -19.24 -4.89 -3.65
C ASP A 50 -18.53 -4.12 -4.79
N GLY A 51 -17.22 -4.32 -4.97
CA GLY A 51 -16.44 -3.63 -6.00
C GLY A 51 -16.20 -2.15 -5.74
N PHE A 52 -16.38 -1.67 -4.49
CA PHE A 52 -16.25 -0.25 -4.14
C PHE A 52 -14.92 0.39 -4.60
N TYR A 53 -13.82 -0.37 -4.57
CA TYR A 53 -12.48 0.07 -4.94
C TYR A 53 -12.08 -0.28 -6.39
N ASP A 54 -12.95 -0.83 -7.23
CA ASP A 54 -12.60 -1.23 -8.60
C ASP A 54 -12.01 -0.06 -9.42
N ALA A 55 -12.64 1.11 -9.35
CA ALA A 55 -12.15 2.31 -10.03
C ALA A 55 -10.80 2.79 -9.48
N LEU A 56 -10.58 2.64 -8.17
CA LEU A 56 -9.30 2.95 -7.55
C LEU A 56 -8.21 2.00 -8.04
N LEU A 57 -8.49 0.70 -8.07
CA LEU A 57 -7.55 -0.33 -8.52
C LEU A 57 -7.17 -0.13 -9.98
N ALA A 58 -8.15 0.18 -10.84
CA ALA A 58 -7.91 0.54 -12.24
C ALA A 58 -7.00 1.77 -12.39
N LEU A 59 -7.16 2.78 -11.51
CA LEU A 59 -6.26 3.92 -11.46
C LEU A 59 -4.84 3.50 -11.05
N VAL A 60 -4.69 2.66 -10.01
CA VAL A 60 -3.36 2.18 -9.59
C VAL A 60 -2.70 1.37 -10.70
N ASP A 61 -3.44 0.52 -11.41
CA ASP A 61 -2.92 -0.23 -12.57
C ASP A 61 -2.49 0.72 -13.71
N THR A 62 -3.27 1.77 -13.97
CA THR A 62 -2.87 2.84 -14.91
C THR A 62 -1.56 3.52 -14.48
N MET A 63 -1.33 3.73 -13.18
CA MET A 63 -0.05 4.29 -12.69
C MET A 63 1.13 3.36 -13.01
N VAL A 64 0.92 2.04 -12.95
CA VAL A 64 1.94 1.05 -13.35
C VAL A 64 2.21 1.15 -14.85
N ASP A 65 1.16 1.10 -15.67
CA ASP A 65 1.28 1.13 -17.13
C ASP A 65 1.96 2.41 -17.65
N ARG A 66 1.73 3.53 -16.96
CA ARG A 66 2.32 4.83 -17.28
C ARG A 66 3.71 5.04 -16.66
N GLY A 67 4.23 4.08 -15.90
CA GLY A 67 5.56 4.13 -15.29
C GLY A 67 5.69 5.03 -14.05
N PHE A 68 4.57 5.45 -13.45
CA PHE A 68 4.55 6.21 -12.19
C PHE A 68 4.64 5.32 -10.96
N LEU A 69 4.21 4.06 -11.08
CA LEU A 69 4.30 3.06 -10.02
C LEU A 69 5.06 1.84 -10.54
N ARG A 70 5.98 1.30 -9.73
CA ARG A 70 6.65 0.04 -10.07
C ARG A 70 5.71 -1.14 -9.80
N LYS A 71 5.82 -2.20 -10.60
CA LYS A 71 5.00 -3.40 -10.42
C LYS A 71 5.19 -4.01 -9.03
N GLU A 72 6.41 -4.01 -8.51
CA GLU A 72 6.73 -4.52 -7.18
C GLU A 72 6.05 -3.70 -6.07
N ASN A 73 5.87 -2.40 -6.27
CA ASN A 73 5.14 -1.55 -5.31
C ASN A 73 3.63 -1.77 -5.43
N ARG A 74 3.12 -2.03 -6.64
CA ARG A 74 1.71 -2.40 -6.86
C ARG A 74 1.36 -3.71 -6.15
N GLU A 75 2.28 -4.66 -6.13
CA GLU A 75 2.12 -5.97 -5.47
C GLU A 75 2.14 -5.88 -3.93
N MET A 76 2.61 -4.77 -3.35
CA MET A 76 2.49 -4.52 -1.90
C MET A 76 1.03 -4.32 -1.45
N LEU A 77 0.14 -3.90 -2.36
CA LEU A 77 -1.27 -3.67 -2.08
C LEU A 77 -2.05 -4.99 -2.15
N LEU A 78 -2.47 -5.48 -0.99
CA LEU A 78 -3.30 -6.68 -0.86
C LEU A 78 -4.78 -6.34 -1.03
N VAL A 79 -5.49 -7.12 -1.85
CA VAL A 79 -6.91 -6.87 -2.15
C VAL A 79 -7.69 -8.18 -2.10
N SER A 80 -8.89 -8.11 -1.53
CA SER A 80 -9.90 -9.17 -1.59
C SER A 80 -11.27 -8.56 -1.31
N ASP A 81 -12.33 -9.16 -1.82
CA ASP A 81 -13.72 -8.87 -1.45
C ASP A 81 -14.19 -9.74 -0.25
N ASN A 82 -13.37 -10.69 0.18
CA ASN A 82 -13.63 -11.59 1.29
C ASN A 82 -12.63 -11.38 2.43
N ILE A 83 -13.13 -11.18 3.65
CA ILE A 83 -12.29 -10.88 4.82
C ILE A 83 -11.37 -12.04 5.21
N GLU A 84 -11.81 -13.29 5.11
CA GLU A 84 -11.00 -14.45 5.50
C GLU A 84 -9.81 -14.62 4.54
N ASP A 85 -10.06 -14.51 3.24
CA ASP A 85 -9.00 -14.53 2.22
C ASP A 85 -8.04 -13.35 2.40
N LEU A 86 -8.55 -12.15 2.71
CA LEU A 86 -7.71 -10.99 2.96
C LEU A 86 -6.78 -11.20 4.16
N LEU A 87 -7.32 -11.71 5.27
CA LEU A 87 -6.54 -12.01 6.47
C LEU A 87 -5.50 -13.11 6.21
N ASP A 88 -5.82 -14.11 5.40
CA ASP A 88 -4.86 -15.12 4.96
C ASP A 88 -3.72 -14.55 4.12
N LYS A 89 -4.04 -13.67 3.16
CA LYS A 89 -3.05 -12.93 2.38
C LYS A 89 -2.13 -12.09 3.27
N MET A 90 -2.70 -11.39 4.25
CA MET A 90 -1.94 -10.58 5.20
C MET A 90 -1.02 -11.43 6.08
N ARG A 91 -1.46 -12.59 6.57
CA ARG A 91 -0.62 -13.51 7.35
C ARG A 91 0.57 -14.07 6.57
N LYS A 92 0.39 -14.29 5.26
CA LYS A 92 1.41 -14.82 4.35
C LYS A 92 2.26 -13.71 3.70
N TYR A 93 2.00 -12.45 4.02
CA TYR A 93 2.66 -11.33 3.38
C TYR A 93 4.14 -11.26 3.76
N GLU A 94 4.99 -11.22 2.73
CA GLU A 94 6.41 -10.92 2.88
C GLU A 94 6.71 -9.59 2.19
N ALA A 95 7.09 -8.58 2.98
CA ALA A 95 7.43 -7.29 2.41
C ALA A 95 8.60 -7.42 1.43
N PRO A 96 8.48 -6.90 0.19
CA PRO A 96 9.53 -6.99 -0.80
C PRO A 96 10.79 -6.29 -0.31
N SER A 97 11.95 -6.80 -0.73
CA SER A 97 13.21 -6.16 -0.43
C SER A 97 13.27 -4.81 -1.14
N VAL A 98 13.09 -3.72 -0.39
CA VAL A 98 13.20 -2.37 -0.91
C VAL A 98 14.64 -2.18 -1.40
N GLY A 99 14.84 -2.20 -2.71
CA GLY A 99 16.15 -1.98 -3.31
C GLY A 99 16.73 -0.64 -2.83
N LYS A 100 18.02 -0.64 -2.44
CA LYS A 100 18.77 0.53 -1.96
C LYS A 100 18.41 1.79 -2.75
N TRP A 101 17.53 2.64 -2.22
CA TRP A 101 17.18 3.94 -2.81
C TRP A 101 18.28 4.99 -2.65
N LEU A 102 19.56 4.58 -2.75
CA LEU A 102 20.73 5.47 -2.77
C LEU A 102 21.82 4.92 -3.71
N ASN A 103 21.49 4.60 -4.97
CA ASN A 103 22.50 4.74 -6.03
C ASN A 103 22.30 6.11 -6.68
N ARG A 104 23.22 7.03 -6.35
CA ARG A 104 23.32 8.45 -6.73
C ARG A 104 23.50 8.70 -8.23
N ALA A 105 23.18 7.74 -9.09
CA ALA A 105 23.46 7.76 -10.53
C ALA A 105 22.25 8.12 -11.40
N GLY A 106 21.02 8.11 -10.85
CA GLY A 106 19.80 8.32 -11.63
C GLY A 106 19.36 9.78 -11.81
N LEU A 107 20.04 10.75 -11.20
CA LEU A 107 19.65 12.17 -11.21
C LEU A 107 20.51 13.06 -12.13
N LEU A 108 21.44 12.49 -12.90
CA LEU A 108 22.33 13.24 -13.78
C LEU A 108 22.18 12.97 -15.28
N ASN A 109 21.18 12.17 -15.69
CA ASN A 109 20.88 11.97 -17.11
C ASN A 109 19.40 12.24 -17.40
N LYS A 110 19.02 13.52 -17.31
CA LYS A 110 17.96 14.11 -18.13
C LYS A 110 18.42 15.49 -18.58
#